data_AF-A0A7C7AHY6-F1
#
_entry.id   AF-A0A7C7AHY6-F1
#
_cell.length_a   1.000
_cell.length_b   1.000
_cell.length_c   1.000
_cell.angle_alpha   90.00
_cell.angle_beta   90.00
_cell.angle_gamma   90.00
#
_symmetry.space_group_name_H-M   'P 1'
#
loop_
_entity.id
_entity.type
_entity.pdbx_description
1 polymer ?
#
loop_
_entity_poly.entity_id
_entity_poly.type
_entity_poly.pdbx_seq_one_letter_code
_entity_poly.pdbx_strand_id
1 'polypeptide(L)'
;MVLDRKTYKKIEYYLYHYFQIRQEVEREKQDIIEARGRDLAEWGGGMSYHSDPTASKAVKLARPELVEKEKWLRVIEKTIQHFQGAEKGRLLQKKYFGELGEKQICRELHIERATYFRWREEIVTYTAMLALQEGLISMKV
;
A
#
# COMPACT_ATOMS: atom_id res chain seq x y z
N MET A 1 -16.63 -10.23 -10.83
CA MET A 1 -16.34 -8.83 -11.20
C MET A 1 -15.21 -8.85 -12.21
N VAL A 2 -15.32 -8.15 -13.34
CA VAL A 2 -14.23 -8.12 -14.33
C VAL A 2 -13.41 -6.85 -14.10
N LEU A 3 -12.20 -7.02 -13.58
CA LEU A 3 -11.25 -5.93 -13.41
C LEU A 3 -10.51 -5.68 -14.73
N ASP A 4 -10.31 -4.42 -15.08
CA ASP A 4 -9.41 -4.12 -16.19
C ASP A 4 -7.97 -4.53 -15.82
N ARG A 5 -7.19 -4.93 -16.83
CA ARG A 5 -5.85 -5.46 -16.63
C ARG A 5 -4.91 -4.49 -15.92
N LYS A 6 -5.10 -3.17 -16.10
CA LYS A 6 -4.25 -2.16 -15.47
C LYS A 6 -4.56 -2.06 -13.98
N THR A 7 -5.83 -2.03 -13.61
CA THR A 7 -6.25 -2.05 -12.20
C THR A 7 -5.83 -3.33 -11.49
N TYR A 8 -6.03 -4.49 -12.13
CA TYR A 8 -5.60 -5.77 -11.56
C TYR A 8 -4.10 -5.77 -11.25
N LYS A 9 -3.26 -5.34 -12.21
CA LYS A 9 -1.81 -5.22 -12.02
C LYS A 9 -1.43 -4.21 -10.93
N LYS A 10 -2.13 -3.08 -10.85
CA LYS A 10 -1.90 -2.06 -9.81
C LYS A 10 -2.13 -2.67 -8.43
N ILE A 11 -3.25 -3.39 -8.24
CA ILE A 11 -3.56 -4.05 -6.97
C ILE A 11 -2.52 -5.11 -6.62
N GLU A 12 -2.13 -5.97 -7.57
CA GLU A 12 -1.11 -6.99 -7.32
C GLU A 12 0.25 -6.38 -6.96
N TYR A 13 0.63 -5.26 -7.59
CA TYR A 13 1.84 -4.52 -7.22
C TYR A 13 1.78 -4.07 -5.76
N TYR A 14 0.71 -3.40 -5.35
CA TYR A 14 0.57 -2.91 -3.97
C TYR A 14 0.54 -4.04 -2.94
N LEU A 15 -0.12 -5.16 -3.23
CA LEU A 15 -0.11 -6.35 -2.36
C LEU A 15 1.31 -6.94 -2.22
N TYR A 16 2.03 -7.09 -3.33
CA TYR A 16 3.38 -7.66 -3.35
C TYR A 16 4.40 -6.76 -2.64
N HIS A 17 4.31 -5.44 -2.86
CA HIS A 17 5.25 -4.46 -2.29
C HIS A 17 4.80 -3.88 -0.95
N TYR A 18 3.81 -4.49 -0.28
CA TYR A 18 3.21 -3.98 0.95
C TYR A 18 4.25 -3.56 2.00
N PHE A 19 5.20 -4.44 2.36
CA PHE A 19 6.20 -4.12 3.38
C PHE A 19 7.16 -3.01 2.96
N GLN A 20 7.55 -2.98 1.68
CA GLN A 20 8.43 -1.95 1.14
C GLN A 20 7.76 -0.58 1.17
N ILE A 21 6.51 -0.51 0.69
CA ILE A 21 5.71 0.72 0.69
C ILE A 21 5.46 1.18 2.12
N ARG A 22 5.18 0.26 3.06
CA ARG A 22 4.99 0.60 4.47
C ARG A 22 6.25 1.23 5.07
N GLN A 23 7.41 0.66 4.79
CA GLN A 23 8.69 1.21 5.27
C GLN A 23 9.02 2.55 4.63
N GLU A 24 8.72 2.71 3.34
CA GLU A 24 8.92 3.96 2.61
C GLU A 24 8.06 5.09 3.18
N VAL A 25 6.76 4.86 3.36
CA VAL A 25 5.83 5.83 3.97
C VAL A 25 6.29 6.23 5.37
N GLU A 26 6.72 5.27 6.18
CA GLU A 26 7.20 5.55 7.55
C GLU A 26 8.47 6.39 7.54
N ARG A 27 9.43 6.06 6.65
CA ARG A 27 10.67 6.82 6.49
C ARG A 27 10.40 8.24 6.00
N GLU A 28 9.58 8.40 4.96
CA GLU A 28 9.23 9.72 4.41
C GLU A 28 8.58 10.61 5.49
N LYS A 29 7.68 10.04 6.31
CA LYS A 29 7.08 10.78 7.44
C LYS A 29 8.13 11.19 8.47
N GLN A 30 9.01 10.26 8.84
CA GLN A 30 10.04 10.52 9.83
C GLN A 30 11.01 11.60 9.33
N ASP A 31 11.44 11.54 8.07
CA ASP A 31 12.30 12.55 7.44
C ASP A 31 11.65 13.95 7.47
N ILE A 32 10.33 14.04 7.19
CA ILE A 32 9.59 15.31 7.27
C ILE A 32 9.54 15.83 8.72
N ILE A 33 9.40 14.94 9.71
CA ILE A 33 9.38 15.30 11.13
C ILE A 33 10.76 15.75 11.61
N GLU A 34 11.82 15.02 11.24
CA GLU A 34 13.21 15.21 11.69
C GLU A 34 13.98 16.32 10.97
N ALA A 35 13.52 16.77 9.79
CA ALA A 35 14.16 17.84 9.00
C ALA A 35 14.38 19.19 9.75
N ARG A 36 13.95 19.32 11.01
CA ARG A 36 14.08 20.51 11.86
C ARG A 36 15.53 20.85 12.27
N GLY A 37 16.53 20.02 11.95
CA GLY A 37 17.91 20.20 12.41
C GLY A 37 18.90 20.81 11.41
N ARG A 38 18.65 20.78 10.10
CA ARG A 38 19.68 21.11 9.08
C ARG A 38 19.48 22.44 8.34
N ASP A 39 18.27 22.98 8.29
CA ASP A 39 18.00 24.23 7.54
C ASP A 39 18.32 25.51 8.34
N LEU A 40 18.77 25.40 9.59
CA LEU A 40 19.16 26.57 10.42
C LEU A 40 20.66 26.93 10.34
N ALA A 41 21.49 26.14 9.64
CA ALA A 41 22.95 26.32 9.65
C ALA A 41 23.54 26.96 8.38
N GLU A 42 22.80 27.07 7.27
CA GLU A 42 23.31 27.60 6.00
C GLU A 42 22.42 28.68 5.39
N TRP A 43 22.29 29.85 6.05
CA TRP A 43 22.27 31.13 5.32
C TRP A 43 22.35 32.32 6.27
N GLY A 44 23.52 32.95 6.31
CA GLY A 44 23.62 34.36 6.62
C GLY A 44 23.06 35.14 5.43
N GLY A 45 21.99 35.90 5.65
CA GLY A 45 21.39 36.76 4.62
C GLY A 45 19.92 37.00 4.88
N GLY A 46 19.60 38.19 5.38
CA GLY A 46 18.28 38.51 5.90
C GLY A 46 17.15 38.41 4.87
N MET A 47 16.13 37.62 5.22
CA MET A 47 14.73 37.88 4.92
C MET A 47 13.92 37.12 5.95
N SER A 48 13.26 37.84 6.88
CA SER A 48 12.41 37.26 7.92
C SER A 48 11.11 36.72 7.29
N TYR A 49 11.21 35.58 6.61
CA TYR A 49 10.06 34.73 6.36
C TYR A 49 9.84 33.93 7.65
N HIS A 50 8.88 34.36 8.46
CA HIS A 50 8.36 33.56 9.58
C HIS A 50 7.59 32.36 9.00
N SER A 51 8.33 31.43 8.37
CA SER A 51 7.79 30.17 7.90
C SER A 51 7.46 29.35 9.12
N ASP A 52 6.17 29.18 9.43
CA ASP A 52 5.75 28.28 10.49
C ASP A 52 6.22 26.85 10.12
N PRO A 53 7.20 26.28 10.85
CA PRO A 53 7.74 24.97 10.53
C PRO A 53 6.66 23.88 10.64
N THR A 54 5.59 24.12 11.39
CA THR A 54 4.42 23.23 11.51
C THR A 54 3.60 23.24 10.23
N ALA A 55 3.30 24.43 9.70
CA ALA A 55 2.57 24.58 8.43
C ALA A 55 3.35 23.95 7.26
N SER A 56 4.66 24.15 7.23
CA SER A 56 5.54 23.55 6.20
C SER A 56 5.56 22.02 6.25
N LYS A 57 5.53 21.43 7.45
CA LYS A 57 5.42 19.97 7.63
C LYS A 57 4.04 19.45 7.21
N ALA A 58 2.98 20.15 7.58
CA ALA A 58 1.62 19.79 7.19
C ALA A 58 1.47 19.71 5.66
N VAL A 59 2.03 20.69 4.93
CA VAL A 59 2.04 20.69 3.46
C VAL A 59 2.82 19.50 2.88
N LYS A 60 3.98 19.15 3.47
CA LYS A 60 4.77 17.99 3.01
C LYS A 60 4.06 16.66 3.30
N LEU A 61 3.39 16.53 4.44
CA LEU A 61 2.61 15.34 4.78
C LEU A 61 1.35 15.20 3.91
N ALA A 62 0.77 16.31 3.47
CA ALA A 62 -0.40 16.34 2.58
C ALA A 62 -0.05 16.08 1.10
N ARG A 63 1.20 15.69 0.77
CA ARG A 63 1.60 15.39 -0.61
C ARG A 63 0.73 14.26 -1.19
N PRO A 64 0.16 14.44 -2.40
CA PRO A 64 -0.79 13.48 -2.97
C PRO A 64 -0.25 12.04 -3.05
N GLU A 65 1.03 11.87 -3.35
CA GLU A 65 1.68 10.57 -3.47
C GLU A 65 1.76 9.82 -2.13
N LEU A 66 2.15 10.52 -1.05
CA LEU A 66 2.21 9.95 0.29
C LEU A 66 0.82 9.55 0.77
N VAL A 67 -0.17 10.42 0.56
CA VAL A 67 -1.58 10.16 0.90
C VAL A 67 -2.14 8.97 0.10
N GLU A 68 -1.79 8.83 -1.18
CA GLU A 68 -2.17 7.67 -1.99
C GLU A 68 -1.57 6.38 -1.42
N LYS A 69 -0.26 6.35 -1.12
CA LYS A 69 0.41 5.18 -0.53
C LYS A 69 -0.24 4.79 0.80
N GLU A 70 -0.53 5.76 1.67
CA GLU A 70 -1.23 5.51 2.94
C GLU A 70 -2.61 4.88 2.75
N LYS A 71 -3.40 5.40 1.81
CA LYS A 71 -4.71 4.84 1.48
C LYS A 71 -4.57 3.39 1.00
N TRP A 72 -3.59 3.08 0.16
CA TRP A 72 -3.31 1.71 -0.26
C TRP A 72 -2.92 0.80 0.90
N LEU A 73 -2.09 1.29 1.83
CA LEU A 73 -1.74 0.53 3.04
C LEU A 73 -3.00 0.21 3.87
N ARG A 74 -3.87 1.19 4.09
CA ARG A 74 -5.16 0.98 4.79
C ARG A 74 -6.04 -0.05 4.09
N VAL A 75 -6.11 -0.02 2.76
CA VAL A 75 -6.85 -1.01 1.97
C VAL A 75 -6.28 -2.40 2.19
N ILE A 76 -4.96 -2.57 2.10
CA ILE A 76 -4.31 -3.87 2.27
C ILE A 76 -4.48 -4.38 3.70
N GLU A 77 -4.36 -3.54 4.71
CA GLU A 77 -4.57 -3.91 6.12
C GLU A 77 -5.99 -4.44 6.34
N LYS A 78 -7.01 -3.75 5.80
CA LYS A 78 -8.40 -4.21 5.81
C LYS A 78 -8.57 -5.55 5.07
N THR A 79 -7.89 -5.75 3.94
CA THR A 79 -7.87 -7.03 3.22
C THR A 79 -7.26 -8.15 4.07
N ILE A 80 -6.12 -7.90 4.72
CA ILE A 80 -5.45 -8.87 5.60
C ILE A 80 -6.39 -9.27 6.75
N GLN A 81 -7.00 -8.28 7.40
CA GLN A 81 -7.94 -8.49 8.50
C GLN A 81 -9.15 -9.32 8.05
N HIS A 82 -9.72 -9.02 6.89
CA HIS A 82 -10.87 -9.74 6.36
C HIS A 82 -10.60 -11.24 6.14
N PHE A 83 -9.41 -11.57 5.61
CA PHE A 83 -9.02 -12.96 5.34
C PHE A 83 -8.26 -13.62 6.50
N GLN A 84 -8.12 -12.94 7.64
CA GLN A 84 -7.39 -13.46 8.78
C GLN A 84 -8.07 -14.74 9.30
N GLY A 85 -7.28 -15.79 9.52
CA GLY A 85 -7.78 -17.10 9.94
C GLY A 85 -8.38 -17.96 8.83
N ALA A 86 -8.66 -17.41 7.65
CA ALA A 86 -9.15 -18.18 6.50
C ALA A 86 -8.00 -18.82 5.69
N GLU A 87 -8.30 -19.86 4.91
CA GLU A 87 -7.33 -20.49 4.00
C GLU A 87 -6.83 -19.53 2.92
N LYS A 88 -7.72 -18.64 2.46
CA LYS A 88 -7.39 -17.54 1.55
C LYS A 88 -6.39 -16.56 2.17
N GLY A 89 -6.47 -16.34 3.49
CA GLY A 89 -5.48 -15.56 4.23
C GLY A 89 -4.11 -16.22 4.21
N ARG A 90 -4.05 -17.56 4.33
CA ARG A 90 -2.79 -18.31 4.18
C ARG A 90 -2.21 -18.17 2.76
N LEU A 91 -3.06 -18.20 1.72
CA LEU A 91 -2.63 -17.93 0.34
C LEU A 91 -2.10 -16.50 0.19
N LEU A 92 -2.82 -15.50 0.72
CA LEU A 92 -2.40 -14.09 0.69
C LEU A 92 -1.00 -13.93 1.28
N GLN A 93 -0.79 -14.46 2.49
CA GLN A 93 0.49 -14.43 3.19
C GLN A 93 1.60 -15.11 2.36
N LYS A 94 1.38 -16.36 1.92
CA LYS A 94 2.39 -17.11 1.17
C LYS A 94 2.73 -16.47 -0.17
N LYS A 95 1.73 -15.95 -0.89
CA LYS A 95 1.91 -15.41 -2.23
C LYS A 95 2.56 -14.02 -2.23
N TYR A 96 2.03 -13.10 -1.44
CA TYR A 96 2.41 -11.69 -1.52
C TYR A 96 3.48 -11.32 -0.52
N PHE A 97 3.58 -12.01 0.61
CA PHE A 97 4.54 -11.69 1.68
C PHE A 97 5.67 -12.71 1.77
N GLY A 98 5.38 -13.99 1.50
CA GLY A 98 6.38 -15.03 1.38
C GLY A 98 6.94 -15.19 -0.04
N GLU A 99 6.39 -14.45 -1.01
CA GLU A 99 6.80 -14.46 -2.42
C GLU A 99 6.85 -15.87 -3.06
N LEU A 100 6.09 -16.83 -2.52
CA LEU A 100 6.16 -18.22 -2.95
C LEU A 100 5.55 -18.41 -4.34
N GLY A 101 6.10 -19.39 -5.07
CA GLY A 101 5.59 -19.79 -6.38
C GLY A 101 4.26 -20.55 -6.28
N GLU A 102 3.42 -20.42 -7.31
CA GLU A 102 2.10 -21.08 -7.41
C GLU A 102 2.16 -22.58 -7.05
N LYS A 103 3.07 -23.34 -7.68
CA LYS A 103 3.19 -24.79 -7.46
C LYS A 103 3.52 -25.14 -6.01
N GLN A 104 4.34 -24.32 -5.36
CA GLN A 104 4.70 -24.51 -3.96
C GLN A 104 3.50 -24.21 -3.06
N ILE A 105 2.80 -23.10 -3.31
CA ILE A 105 1.59 -22.73 -2.56
C ILE A 105 0.52 -23.82 -2.66
N CYS A 106 0.25 -24.34 -3.87
CA CYS A 106 -0.72 -25.42 -4.06
C CYS A 106 -0.37 -26.66 -3.24
N ARG A 107 0.92 -27.04 -3.19
CA ARG A 107 1.39 -28.18 -2.38
C ARG A 107 1.24 -27.92 -0.89
N GLU A 108 1.67 -26.74 -0.40
CA GLU A 108 1.65 -26.40 1.02
C GLU A 108 0.24 -26.18 1.58
N LEU A 109 -0.69 -25.70 0.75
CA LEU A 109 -2.08 -25.51 1.14
C LEU A 109 -2.97 -26.71 0.79
N HIS A 110 -2.41 -27.75 0.16
CA HIS A 110 -3.14 -28.92 -0.33
C HIS A 110 -4.34 -28.55 -1.22
N ILE A 111 -4.15 -27.58 -2.12
CA ILE A 111 -5.19 -27.10 -3.04
C ILE A 111 -4.82 -27.35 -4.49
N GLU A 112 -5.84 -27.50 -5.32
CA GLU A 112 -5.68 -27.54 -6.77
C GLU A 112 -5.37 -26.17 -7.37
N ARG A 113 -4.75 -26.19 -8.56
CA ARG A 113 -4.44 -24.99 -9.34
C ARG A 113 -5.66 -24.12 -9.62
N ALA A 114 -6.81 -24.73 -9.92
CA ALA A 114 -8.06 -24.01 -10.14
C ALA A 114 -8.49 -23.24 -8.89
N THR A 115 -8.40 -23.87 -7.72
CA THR A 115 -8.71 -23.25 -6.42
C THR A 115 -7.75 -22.10 -6.12
N TYR A 116 -6.45 -22.25 -6.41
CA TYR A 116 -5.48 -21.17 -6.26
C TYR A 116 -5.87 -19.91 -7.07
N PHE A 117 -6.18 -20.06 -8.37
CA PHE A 117 -6.55 -18.91 -9.20
C PHE A 117 -7.85 -18.28 -8.74
N ARG A 118 -8.84 -19.09 -8.38
CA ARG A 118 -10.12 -18.59 -7.86
C ARG A 118 -9.93 -17.79 -6.57
N TRP A 119 -9.18 -18.32 -5.61
CA TRP A 119 -8.92 -17.62 -4.35
C TRP A 119 -8.11 -16.35 -4.54
N ARG A 120 -7.11 -16.37 -5.44
CA ARG A 120 -6.36 -15.17 -5.80
C ARG A 120 -7.28 -14.10 -6.39
N GLU A 121 -8.16 -14.49 -7.32
CA GLU A 121 -9.14 -13.59 -7.92
C GLU A 121 -10.05 -12.96 -6.86
N GLU A 122 -10.51 -13.75 -5.89
CA GLU A 122 -11.35 -13.25 -4.79
C GLU A 122 -10.61 -12.25 -3.90
N ILE A 123 -9.34 -12.50 -3.56
CA ILE A 123 -8.51 -11.57 -2.78
C ILE A 123 -8.32 -10.25 -3.53
N VAL A 124 -7.96 -10.32 -4.81
CA VAL A 124 -7.75 -9.13 -5.64
C VAL A 124 -9.07 -8.37 -5.83
N THR A 125 -10.18 -9.07 -6.03
CA THR A 125 -11.52 -8.47 -6.15
C THR A 125 -11.92 -7.76 -4.87
N TYR A 126 -11.78 -8.40 -3.70
CA TYR A 126 -12.10 -7.76 -2.42
C TYR A 126 -11.24 -6.51 -2.18
N THR A 127 -9.95 -6.60 -2.49
CA THR A 127 -9.02 -5.46 -2.40
C THR A 127 -9.45 -4.32 -3.33
N ALA A 128 -9.92 -4.65 -4.54
CA ALA A 128 -10.45 -3.67 -5.48
C ALA A 128 -11.70 -2.96 -4.93
N MET A 129 -12.62 -3.69 -4.30
CA MET A 129 -13.82 -3.11 -3.69
C MET A 129 -13.46 -2.08 -2.60
N LEU A 130 -12.48 -2.40 -1.75
CA LEU A 130 -11.97 -1.47 -0.76
C LEU A 130 -11.26 -0.26 -1.40
N ALA A 131 -10.45 -0.50 -2.45
CA ALA A 131 -9.78 0.57 -3.18
C ALA A 131 -10.77 1.53 -3.89
N LEU A 132 -11.90 1.03 -4.37
CA LEU A 132 -13.00 1.85 -4.90
C LEU A 132 -13.59 2.74 -3.81
N GLN A 133 -13.85 2.18 -2.62
CA GLN A 133 -14.39 2.93 -1.48
C GLN A 133 -13.47 4.07 -1.02
N GLU A 134 -12.15 3.87 -1.08
CA GLU A 134 -11.15 4.88 -0.69
C GLU A 134 -10.83 5.88 -1.84
N GLY A 135 -11.46 5.70 -3.01
CA GLY A 135 -11.30 6.53 -4.20
C GLY A 135 -9.95 6.36 -4.91
N LEU A 136 -9.27 5.23 -4.72
CA LEU A 136 -7.95 4.94 -5.31
C LEU A 136 -8.01 4.45 -6.76
N ILE A 137 -9.17 3.91 -7.13
CA ILE A 137 -9.47 3.44 -8.47
C ILE A 137 -10.85 3.94 -8.86
N SER A 138 -11.04 4.18 -10.16
CA SER A 138 -12.34 4.55 -10.72
C SER A 138 -12.78 3.47 -11.69
N MET A 139 -14.03 3.02 -11.56
CA MET A 139 -14.65 2.21 -12.59
C MET A 139 -15.13 3.13 -13.70
N LYS A 140 -14.59 2.95 -14.91
CA LYS A 140 -15.29 3.38 -16.11
C LYS A 140 -16.36 2.33 -16.38
N VAL A 141 -17.58 2.61 -15.94
CA VAL A 141 -18.79 1.88 -16.36
C VAL A 141 -19.14 2.32 -17.77
#